data_AF-A0A1W1D6F6-F1
#
_entry.id   AF-A0A1W1D6F6-F1
#
_cell.length_a   1.000
_cell.length_b   1.000
_cell.length_c   1.000
_cell.angle_alpha   90.00
_cell.angle_beta   90.00
_cell.angle_gamma   90.00
#
_symmetry.space_group_name_H-M   'P 1'
#
loop_
_entity.id
_entity.type
_entity.pdbx_description
1 polymer ?
#
loop_
_entity_poly.entity_id
_entity_poly.type
_entity_poly.pdbx_seq_one_letter_code
_entity_poly.pdbx_strand_id
1 'polypeptide(L)'
;MFEEDNKRDLEVFFSSTKVGGISAKVILNLDLNNQQFSYLNNNIKETEVLSIDTKKISFNKAGESSMFALTINALTFIPRADLSADTLIGLFKKPARVDLVEPGIEYWYYPSKGLRIIVDTENKEILEFYTP
;
A
#
# COMPACT_ATOMS: atom_id res chain seq x y z
N MET A 1 -8.07 5.05 8.83
CA MET A 1 -9.47 4.95 8.38
C MET A 1 -9.93 6.37 8.15
N PHE A 2 -10.25 6.71 6.91
CA PHE A 2 -10.59 8.07 6.51
C PHE A 2 -12.00 8.10 5.93
N GLU A 3 -12.62 9.28 6.01
CA GLU A 3 -13.91 9.58 5.40
C GLU A 3 -13.83 10.99 4.81
N GLU A 4 -13.84 11.08 3.48
CA GLU A 4 -13.82 12.34 2.74
C GLU A 4 -14.64 12.17 1.45
N ASP A 5 -15.54 13.10 1.13
CA ASP A 5 -16.34 13.13 -0.11
C ASP A 5 -16.95 11.77 -0.53
N ASN A 6 -17.60 11.07 0.41
CA ASN A 6 -18.19 9.72 0.26
C ASN A 6 -17.21 8.58 -0.02
N LYS A 7 -15.90 8.82 -0.02
CA LYS A 7 -14.88 7.77 -0.03
C LYS A 7 -14.53 7.40 1.40
N ARG A 8 -14.64 6.11 1.70
CA ARG A 8 -14.27 5.52 2.99
C ARG A 8 -13.25 4.44 2.72
N ASP A 9 -12.04 4.65 3.23
CA ASP A 9 -10.94 3.73 3.05
C ASP A 9 -10.29 3.33 4.37
N LEU A 10 -9.75 2.12 4.36
CA LEU A 10 -8.94 1.60 5.44
C LEU A 10 -7.53 1.35 4.91
N GLU A 11 -6.59 2.16 5.38
CA GLU A 11 -5.17 1.87 5.24
C GLU A 11 -4.72 0.88 6.33
N VAL A 12 -4.10 -0.22 5.91
CA VAL A 12 -3.53 -1.24 6.80
C VAL A 12 -2.03 -1.33 6.58
N PHE A 13 -1.25 -1.12 7.64
CA PHE A 13 0.20 -1.16 7.60
C PHE A 13 0.75 -2.44 8.21
N PHE A 14 1.51 -3.19 7.42
CA PHE A 14 2.31 -4.33 7.86
C PHE A 14 3.78 -3.94 7.89
N SER A 15 4.35 -3.81 9.09
CA SER A 15 5.75 -3.43 9.28
C SER A 15 6.75 -4.50 8.80
N SER A 16 6.31 -5.75 8.71
CA SER A 16 7.13 -6.88 8.25
C SER A 16 6.24 -8.00 7.73
N THR A 17 6.38 -8.33 6.45
CA THR A 17 5.73 -9.49 5.83
C THR A 17 6.69 -10.18 4.86
N LYS A 18 6.55 -11.50 4.71
CA LYS A 18 7.35 -12.28 3.76
C LYS A 18 6.48 -12.62 2.54
N VAL A 19 6.80 -12.04 1.38
CA VAL A 19 6.10 -12.28 0.10
C VAL A 19 7.09 -12.88 -0.88
N GLY A 20 6.79 -14.05 -1.44
CA GLY A 20 7.64 -14.67 -2.46
C GLY A 20 9.10 -14.89 -2.01
N GLY A 21 9.34 -15.08 -0.71
CA GLY A 21 10.67 -15.23 -0.14
C GLY A 21 11.35 -13.93 0.31
N ILE A 22 10.85 -12.77 -0.11
CA ILE A 22 11.41 -11.45 0.20
C ILE A 22 10.66 -10.84 1.39
N SER A 23 11.42 -10.24 2.31
CA SER A 23 10.83 -9.46 3.40
C SER A 23 10.51 -8.05 2.93
N ALA A 24 9.36 -7.52 3.32
CA ALA A 24 8.91 -6.18 2.92
C ALA A 24 8.07 -5.51 4.01
N LYS A 25 7.95 -4.18 3.90
CA LYS A 25 6.80 -3.45 4.47
C LYS A 25 5.69 -3.46 3.42
N VAL A 26 4.45 -3.60 3.86
CA VAL A 26 3.28 -3.60 2.98
C VAL A 26 2.25 -2.63 3.52
N ILE A 27 1.69 -1.80 2.64
CA ILE A 27 0.53 -0.96 2.90
C ILE A 27 -0.58 -1.43 1.99
N LEU A 28 -1.78 -1.67 2.55
CA LEU A 28 -2.97 -1.99 1.78
C LEU A 28 -3.98 -0.86 1.95
N ASN A 29 -4.58 -0.42 0.85
CA ASN A 29 -5.76 0.45 0.88
C ASN A 29 -6.97 -0.40 0.53
N LEU A 30 -7.90 -0.51 1.48
CA LEU A 30 -9.09 -1.34 1.37
C LEU A 30 -10.32 -0.45 1.21
N ASP A 31 -11.20 -0.83 0.29
CA ASP A 31 -12.47 -0.12 0.09
C ASP A 31 -13.47 -0.53 1.18
N LEU A 32 -14.19 0.47 1.71
CA LEU A 32 -15.26 0.26 2.68
C LEU A 32 -16.59 0.78 2.15
N ASN A 33 -17.62 -0.05 2.20
CA ASN A 33 -18.99 0.43 2.13
C ASN A 33 -19.48 0.94 3.49
N ASN A 34 -20.66 1.56 3.52
CA ASN A 34 -21.21 2.17 4.72
C ASN A 34 -21.37 1.18 5.88
N GLN A 35 -21.85 -0.03 5.59
CA GLN A 35 -22.04 -1.08 6.60
C GLN A 35 -20.71 -1.54 7.19
N GLN A 36 -19.70 -1.76 6.35
CA GLN A 36 -18.36 -2.19 6.78
C GLN A 36 -17.68 -1.12 7.63
N PHE A 37 -17.78 0.16 7.23
CA PHE A 37 -17.23 1.28 8.01
C PHE A 37 -17.89 1.39 9.39
N SER A 38 -19.22 1.33 9.46
CA SER A 38 -19.94 1.35 10.74
C SER A 38 -19.59 0.14 11.61
N TYR A 39 -19.47 -1.05 11.00
CA TYR A 39 -19.07 -2.25 11.72
C TYR A 39 -17.66 -2.12 12.31
N LEU A 40 -16.70 -1.64 11.53
CA LEU A 40 -15.32 -1.43 12.00
C LEU A 40 -15.26 -0.39 13.12
N ASN A 41 -15.96 0.74 12.99
CA ASN A 41 -16.06 1.76 14.04
C ASN A 41 -16.55 1.20 15.37
N ASN A 42 -17.60 0.36 15.34
CA ASN A 42 -18.14 -0.29 16.53
C ASN A 42 -17.22 -1.37 17.12
N ASN A 43 -16.17 -1.76 16.40
CA ASN A 43 -15.20 -2.76 16.80
C ASN A 43 -13.79 -2.19 17.01
N ILE A 44 -13.66 -0.87 17.15
CA ILE A 44 -12.41 -0.23 17.58
C ILE A 44 -12.11 -0.65 19.03
N LYS A 45 -10.90 -1.13 19.26
CA LYS A 45 -10.36 -1.43 20.59
C LYS A 45 -9.64 -0.23 21.18
N GLU A 46 -8.84 0.46 20.37
CA GLU A 46 -8.00 1.56 20.81
C GLU A 46 -7.70 2.50 19.63
N THR A 47 -7.58 3.80 19.94
CA THR A 47 -7.13 4.83 18.99
C THR A 47 -5.98 5.60 19.63
N GLU A 48 -4.84 5.60 18.95
CA GLU A 48 -3.64 6.36 19.31
C GLU A 48 -3.48 7.52 18.31
N VAL A 49 -3.38 8.75 18.81
CA VAL A 49 -3.16 9.95 17.97
C VAL A 49 -1.66 10.11 17.77
N LEU A 50 -1.19 10.00 16.53
CA LEU A 50 0.23 10.12 16.18
C LEU A 50 0.61 11.56 15.80
N SER A 51 -0.31 12.29 15.15
CA SER A 51 -0.17 13.69 14.75
C SER A 51 -1.56 14.35 14.63
N ILE A 52 -1.62 15.61 14.19
CA ILE A 52 -2.88 16.35 13.98
C ILE A 52 -3.80 15.62 12.98
N ASP A 53 -3.24 15.00 11.96
CA ASP A 53 -3.94 14.35 10.84
C ASP A 53 -3.88 12.83 10.86
N THR A 54 -3.01 12.23 11.69
CA THR A 54 -2.75 10.79 11.67
C THR A 54 -3.17 10.12 12.98
N LYS A 55 -3.99 9.08 12.86
CA LYS A 55 -4.40 8.22 13.97
C LYS A 55 -4.10 6.77 13.64
N LYS A 56 -3.54 6.05 14.60
CA LYS A 56 -3.41 4.59 14.56
C LYS A 56 -4.60 3.98 15.28
N ILE A 57 -5.35 3.13 14.58
CA ILE A 57 -6.54 2.47 15.11
C ILE A 57 -6.24 0.98 15.25
N SER A 58 -6.44 0.45 16.44
CA SER A 58 -6.39 -0.99 16.72
C SER A 58 -7.82 -1.50 16.89
N PHE A 59 -8.14 -2.60 16.23
CA PHE A 59 -9.47 -3.20 16.29
C PHE A 59 -9.49 -4.38 17.26
N ASN A 60 -10.68 -4.78 17.71
CA ASN A 60 -10.85 -6.05 18.41
C ASN A 60 -10.81 -7.21 17.40
N LYS A 61 -10.80 -8.46 17.89
CA LYS A 61 -10.73 -9.66 17.04
C LYS A 61 -11.85 -9.74 15.98
N ALA A 62 -13.05 -9.27 16.30
CA ALA A 62 -14.19 -9.28 15.38
C ALA A 62 -14.02 -8.24 14.26
N GLY A 63 -13.50 -7.05 14.60
CA GLY A 63 -13.13 -6.02 13.63
C GLY A 63 -12.02 -6.52 12.70
N GLU A 64 -10.92 -7.04 13.26
CA GLU A 64 -9.80 -7.62 12.48
C GLU A 64 -10.27 -8.72 11.53
N SER A 65 -11.10 -9.65 12.02
CA SER A 65 -11.61 -10.78 11.21
C SER A 65 -12.47 -10.31 10.03
N SER A 66 -13.22 -9.22 10.20
CA SER A 66 -14.06 -8.67 9.13
C SER A 66 -13.26 -8.08 7.96
N MET A 67 -12.00 -7.69 8.19
CA MET A 67 -11.16 -7.05 7.17
C MET A 67 -10.72 -8.02 6.07
N PHE A 68 -10.66 -9.33 6.36
CA PHE A 68 -10.25 -10.33 5.38
C PHE A 68 -11.23 -10.46 4.20
N ALA A 69 -12.45 -9.93 4.33
CA ALA A 69 -13.46 -9.92 3.28
C ALA A 69 -13.47 -8.61 2.47
N LEU A 70 -12.59 -7.65 2.77
CA LEU A 70 -12.55 -6.36 2.09
C LEU A 70 -11.78 -6.45 0.78
N THR A 71 -12.21 -5.64 -0.19
CA THR A 71 -11.53 -5.50 -1.48
C THR A 71 -10.28 -4.64 -1.32
N ILE A 72 -9.16 -5.13 -1.82
CA ILE A 72 -7.91 -4.36 -1.95
C ILE A 72 -8.02 -3.49 -3.21
N ASN A 73 -7.91 -2.17 -3.05
CA ASN A 73 -7.93 -1.21 -4.16
C ASN A 73 -6.51 -0.82 -4.59
N ALA A 74 -5.61 -0.69 -3.61
CA ALA A 74 -4.20 -0.44 -3.84
C ALA A 74 -3.31 -1.21 -2.85
N LEU A 75 -2.09 -1.49 -3.28
CA LEU A 75 -1.06 -2.14 -2.48
C LEU A 75 0.29 -1.45 -2.73
N THR A 76 0.94 -0.99 -1.66
CA THR A 76 2.33 -0.52 -1.71
C THR A 76 3.24 -1.55 -1.08
N PHE A 77 4.23 -1.99 -1.85
CA PHE A 77 5.22 -2.98 -1.46
C PHE A 77 6.60 -2.32 -1.41
N ILE A 78 7.19 -2.30 -0.23
CA ILE A 78 8.52 -1.73 0.01
C ILE A 78 9.45 -2.89 0.40
N PRO A 79 10.20 -3.48 -0.56
CA PRO A 79 11.14 -4.55 -0.28
C PRO A 79 12.24 -4.10 0.69
N ARG A 80 12.68 -5.05 1.53
CA ARG A 80 13.92 -4.88 2.30
C ARG A 80 15.16 -5.21 1.47
N ALA A 81 15.00 -6.06 0.45
CA ALA A 81 16.02 -6.32 -0.55
C ALA A 81 16.34 -5.01 -1.29
N ASP A 82 17.51 -4.97 -1.93
CA ASP A 82 17.86 -3.92 -2.88
C ASP A 82 17.62 -4.48 -4.28
N LEU A 83 16.56 -4.02 -4.94
CA LEU A 83 16.24 -4.44 -6.30
C LEU A 83 16.80 -3.41 -7.27
N SER A 84 17.98 -3.72 -7.81
CA SER A 84 18.59 -2.91 -8.87
C SER A 84 17.65 -2.73 -10.08
N ALA A 85 17.86 -1.65 -10.83
CA ALA A 85 17.15 -1.39 -12.09
C ALA A 85 17.14 -2.62 -13.03
N ASP A 86 18.27 -3.31 -13.16
CA ASP A 86 18.38 -4.54 -13.96
C ASP A 86 17.53 -5.68 -13.41
N THR A 87 17.47 -5.84 -12.08
CA THR A 87 16.62 -6.82 -11.42
C THR A 87 15.14 -6.53 -11.68
N LEU A 88 14.74 -5.26 -11.55
CA LEU A 88 13.37 -4.81 -11.84
C LEU A 88 13.00 -5.04 -13.30
N ILE A 89 13.89 -4.74 -14.26
CA ILE A 89 13.67 -5.03 -15.69
C ILE A 89 13.58 -6.55 -15.92
N GLY A 90 14.38 -7.35 -15.23
CA GLY A 90 14.31 -8.82 -15.31
C GLY A 90 12.94 -9.36 -14.90
N LEU A 91 12.39 -8.83 -13.80
CA LEU A 91 11.12 -9.22 -13.22
C LEU A 91 9.91 -8.69 -14.01
N PHE A 92 9.90 -7.41 -14.37
CA PHE A 92 8.72 -6.72 -14.90
C PHE A 92 8.78 -6.41 -16.40
N LYS A 93 9.93 -6.65 -17.04
CA LYS A 93 10.29 -6.18 -18.40
C LYS A 93 10.49 -4.66 -18.42
N LYS A 94 10.68 -4.09 -19.61
CA LYS A 94 10.84 -2.63 -19.75
C LYS A 94 9.51 -1.93 -19.44
N PRO A 95 9.54 -0.78 -18.73
CA PRO A 95 8.36 0.02 -18.50
C PRO A 95 7.79 0.58 -19.81
N ALA A 96 6.49 0.83 -19.83
CA ALA A 96 5.83 1.48 -20.97
C ALA A 96 6.18 2.97 -21.05
N ARG A 97 6.46 3.58 -19.89
CA ARG A 97 6.84 4.98 -19.73
C ARG A 97 7.77 5.13 -18.52
N VAL A 98 8.75 6.01 -18.64
CA VAL A 98 9.62 6.45 -17.55
C VAL A 98 9.53 7.97 -17.44
N ASP A 99 9.24 8.47 -16.26
CA ASP A 99 9.32 9.90 -15.94
C ASP A 99 10.47 10.14 -14.97
N LEU A 100 11.38 11.06 -15.29
CA LEU A 100 12.35 11.58 -14.34
C LEU A 100 11.65 12.64 -13.47
N VAL A 101 11.46 12.34 -12.19
CA VAL A 101 10.76 13.24 -11.26
C VAL A 101 11.75 14.23 -10.66
N GLU A 102 12.88 13.71 -10.19
CA GLU A 102 13.99 14.46 -9.61
C GLU A 102 15.31 13.73 -9.94
N PRO A 103 16.49 14.39 -9.80
CA PRO A 103 17.76 13.70 -9.99
C PRO A 103 17.87 12.46 -9.08
N GLY A 104 17.97 11.28 -9.68
CA GLY A 104 18.05 10.01 -8.95
C GLY A 104 16.70 9.34 -8.64
N ILE A 105 15.57 9.96 -8.99
CA ILE A 105 14.22 9.40 -8.78
C ILE A 105 13.46 9.32 -10.11
N GLU A 106 13.16 8.09 -10.53
CA GLU A 106 12.40 7.78 -11.73
C GLU A 106 11.10 7.05 -11.41
N TYR A 107 10.02 7.42 -12.09
CA TYR A 107 8.75 6.69 -12.03
C TYR A 107 8.60 5.83 -13.26
N TRP A 108 8.59 4.52 -13.06
CA TRP A 108 8.45 3.51 -14.10
C TRP A 108 7.02 2.99 -14.14
N TYR A 109 6.34 3.19 -15.26
CA TYR A 109 4.92 2.84 -15.39
C TYR A 109 4.72 1.56 -16.19
N TYR A 110 3.88 0.67 -15.65
CA TYR A 110 3.43 -0.57 -16.26
C TYR A 110 1.89 -0.62 -16.26
N PRO A 111 1.19 0.17 -17.10
CA PRO A 111 -0.26 0.31 -17.04
C PRO A 111 -1.01 -1.01 -17.24
N SER A 112 -0.50 -1.89 -18.11
CA SER A 112 -1.09 -3.23 -18.35
C SER A 112 -1.00 -4.17 -17.15
N LYS A 113 -0.25 -3.80 -16.10
CA LYS A 113 -0.12 -4.53 -14.84
C LYS A 113 -0.74 -3.80 -13.66
N GLY A 114 -1.27 -2.58 -13.86
CA GLY A 114 -1.68 -1.71 -12.77
C GLY A 114 -0.53 -1.44 -11.79
N LEU A 115 0.67 -1.19 -12.31
CA LEU A 115 1.88 -1.07 -11.49
C LEU A 115 2.66 0.20 -11.84
N ARG A 116 3.05 0.93 -10.80
CA ARG A 116 4.10 1.96 -10.83
C ARG A 116 5.25 1.51 -9.94
N ILE A 117 6.49 1.69 -10.41
CA ILE A 117 7.68 1.47 -9.59
C ILE A 117 8.40 2.79 -9.45
N ILE A 118 8.63 3.22 -8.22
CA ILE A 118 9.51 4.34 -7.91
C ILE A 118 10.91 3.74 -7.77
N VAL A 119 11.78 4.09 -8.71
CA VAL A 119 13.20 3.72 -8.68
C VAL A 119 13.95 4.91 -8.12
N ASP A 120 14.60 4.70 -6.97
CA ASP A 120 15.36 5.71 -6.25
C ASP A 120 16.80 5.21 -6.12
N THR A 121 17.79 6.03 -6.49
CA THR A 121 19.20 5.65 -6.44
C THR A 121 19.80 5.68 -5.04
N GLU A 122 19.16 6.38 -4.09
CA GLU A 122 19.64 6.54 -2.71
C GLU A 122 18.77 5.77 -1.71
N ASN A 123 17.47 5.63 -2.00
CA ASN A 123 16.51 4.94 -1.15
C ASN A 123 16.02 3.61 -1.74
N LYS A 124 15.18 2.92 -0.97
CA LYS A 124 14.52 1.71 -1.43
C LYS A 124 13.51 2.01 -2.52
N GLU A 125 13.51 1.15 -3.54
CA GLU A 125 12.47 1.10 -4.54
C GLU A 125 11.09 0.83 -3.91
N ILE A 126 10.05 1.42 -4.49
CA ILE A 126 8.68 1.28 -4.02
C ILE A 126 7.84 0.77 -5.18
N LEU A 127 7.13 -0.33 -4.97
CA LEU A 127 6.22 -0.90 -5.96
C LEU A 127 4.78 -0.60 -5.53
N GLU A 128 4.04 0.12 -6.37
CA GLU A 128 2.67 0.52 -6.11
C GLU A 128 1.75 -0.14 -7.12
N PHE A 129 0.90 -1.04 -6.63
CA PHE A 129 -0.13 -1.71 -7.39
C PHE A 129 -1.45 -1.01 -7.19
N TYR A 130 -2.18 -0.82 -8.28
CA TYR A 130 -3.50 -0.20 -8.32
C TYR A 130 -4.39 -0.93 -9.31
N THR A 131 -5.70 -0.82 -9.11
CA THR A 131 -6.67 -1.31 -10.09
C THR A 131 -6.63 -0.40 -11.32
N PRO A 132 -6.32 -0.90 -12.54
CA PRO A 132 -6.24 -0.10 -13.76
C PRO A 132 -7.54 0.59 -14.17
#